data_AF-A0A533Q7E5-F1
#
_entry.id   AF-A0A533Q7E5-F1
#
_cell.length_a   1.000
_cell.length_b   1.000
_cell.length_c   1.000
_cell.angle_alpha   90.00
_cell.angle_beta   90.00
_cell.angle_gamma   90.00
#
_symmetry.space_group_name_H-M   'P 1'
#
loop_
_entity.id
_entity.type
_entity.pdbx_description
1 polymer ?
#
loop_
_entity_poly.entity_id
_entity_poly.type
_entity_poly.pdbx_seq_one_letter_code
_entity_poly.pdbx_strand_id
1 'polypeptide(L)' 'MNIKAYERFKNSYQNLPEHIKKKVDKQIKILSNNFRHPSLHTKKLKGKIGIKAVEQL' A
#
# COMPACT_ATOMS: atom_id res chain seq x y z
N MET A 1 8.26 9.21 6.24
CA MET A 1 8.49 8.72 4.87
C MET A 1 7.58 9.50 3.92
N ASN A 2 8.07 10.01 2.79
CA ASN A 2 7.23 10.71 1.81
C ASN A 2 6.60 9.68 0.85
N ILE A 3 5.31 9.39 1.02
CA ILE A 3 4.57 8.43 0.18
C ILE A 3 3.93 9.19 -0.98
N LYS A 4 4.37 8.89 -2.21
CA LYS A 4 3.71 9.38 -3.43
C LYS A 4 2.75 8.32 -3.95
N ALA A 5 1.48 8.67 -4.10
CA ALA A 5 0.48 7.82 -4.70
C ALA A 5 0.32 8.16 -6.20
N TYR A 6 0.26 7.13 -7.05
CA TYR A 6 -0.09 7.30 -8.46
C TYR A 6 -1.55 7.73 -8.62
N GLU A 7 -1.86 8.52 -9.64
CA GLU A 7 -3.24 8.97 -9.93
C GLU A 7 -4.21 7.78 -10.10
N ARG A 8 -3.75 6.69 -10.73
CA ARG A 8 -4.55 5.47 -10.86
C ARG A 8 -4.95 4.88 -9.51
N PHE A 9 -4.06 4.94 -8.52
CA PHE A 9 -4.36 4.47 -7.17
C PHE A 9 -5.42 5.36 -6.51
N LYS A 10 -5.31 6.69 -6.64
CA LYS A 10 -6.29 7.64 -6.08
C LYS A 10 -7.68 7.39 -6.64
N ASN A 11 -7.80 7.23 -7.96
CA ASN A 11 -9.07 6.97 -8.63
C ASN A 11 -9.69 5.64 -8.17
N SER A 12 -8.88 4.58 -8.06
CA SER A 12 -9.36 3.29 -7.54
C SER A 12 -9.78 3.39 -6.08
N TYR A 13 -9.00 4.06 -5.24
CA TYR A 13 -9.28 4.22 -3.81
C TYR A 13 -10.58 4.98 -3.56
N GLN A 14 -10.85 6.05 -4.32
CA GLN A 14 -12.08 6.85 -4.17
C GLN A 14 -13.35 6.02 -4.39
N ASN A 15 -13.31 5.07 -5.33
CA ASN A 15 -14.44 4.21 -5.69
C ASN A 15 -14.60 2.97 -4.80
N LEU A 16 -13.71 2.75 -3.82
CA LEU A 16 -13.81 1.59 -2.93
C LEU A 16 -14.97 1.74 -1.93
N PRO A 17 -15.65 0.62 -1.60
CA PRO A 17 -16.56 0.57 -0.45
C PRO A 17 -15.85 0.94 0.85
N GLU A 18 -16.57 1.55 1.78
CA GLU A 18 -16.04 2.09 3.04
C GLU A 18 -15.29 1.03 3.88
N HIS A 19 -15.80 -0.19 3.93
CA HIS A 19 -15.16 -1.28 4.66
C HIS A 19 -13.79 -1.68 4.06
N ILE A 20 -13.60 -1.51 2.75
CA ILE A 20 -12.32 -1.75 2.08
C ILE A 20 -11.39 -0.56 2.28
N LYS A 21 -11.89 0.68 2.18
CA LYS A 21 -11.11 1.90 2.48
C LYS A 21 -10.44 1.82 3.84
N LYS A 22 -11.17 1.41 4.88
CA LYS A 22 -10.62 1.20 6.24
C LYS A 22 -9.47 0.20 6.29
N LYS A 23 -9.53 -0.89 5.50
CA LYS A 23 -8.43 -1.87 5.40
C LYS A 23 -7.20 -1.24 4.73
N VAL A 24 -7.42 -0.47 3.67
CA VAL A 24 -6.35 0.23 2.94
C VAL A 24 -5.69 1.28 3.83
N ASP A 25 -6.45 2.08 4.56
CA ASP A 25 -5.93 3.10 5.48
C ASP A 25 -5.06 2.49 6.57
N LYS A 26 -5.48 1.35 7.12
CA LYS A 26 -4.69 0.60 8.10
C LYS A 26 -3.34 0.19 7.53
N GLN A 27 -3.30 -0.30 6.29
CA GLN A 27 -2.05 -0.69 5.65
C GLN A 27 -1.18 0.52 5.30
N ILE A 28 -1.75 1.63 4.80
CA ILE A 28 -1.03 2.88 4.54
C ILE A 28 -0.39 3.42 5.82
N LYS A 29 -1.12 3.39 6.96
CA LYS A 29 -0.60 3.83 8.26
C LYS A 29 0.57 2.98 8.74
N ILE A 30 0.51 1.66 8.57
CA ILE A 30 1.64 0.78 8.89
C ILE A 30 2.80 1.07 7.94
N LEU A 31 2.54 1.26 6.64
CA LEU A 31 3.54 1.57 5.61
C LEU A 31 4.27 2.89 5.89
N SER A 32 3.54 3.93 6.30
CA SER A 32 4.10 5.27 6.59
C SER A 32 4.96 5.28 7.85
N ASN A 33 4.59 4.47 8.84
CA ASN A 33 5.28 4.38 10.12
C ASN A 33 6.47 3.42 10.07
N ASN A 34 6.32 2.25 9.46
CA ASN A 34 7.35 1.23 9.35
C ASN A 34 7.19 0.39 8.08
N PHE A 35 7.87 0.79 7.02
CA PHE A 35 7.91 0.08 5.73
C PHE A 35 8.50 -1.34 5.79
N ARG A 36 9.17 -1.73 6.88
CA ARG A 36 9.72 -3.07 7.11
C ARG A 36 8.89 -3.87 8.12
N HIS A 37 7.71 -3.39 8.50
CA HIS A 37 6.87 -4.08 9.47
C HIS A 37 6.46 -5.46 8.94
N PRO A 38 6.63 -6.55 9.73
CA PRO A 38 6.39 -7.91 9.27
C PRO A 38 4.94 -8.12 8.78
N SER A 39 3.96 -7.43 9.38
CA SER A 39 2.55 -7.55 8.97
C SER A 39 2.23 -7.00 7.57
N LEU A 40 3.14 -6.21 6.96
CA LEU A 40 2.93 -5.71 5.60
C LEU A 40 3.22 -6.78 4.54
N HIS A 41 3.85 -7.90 4.91
CA HIS A 41 4.28 -8.98 4.01
C HIS A 41 4.83 -8.46 2.68
N THR A 42 5.61 -7.36 2.70
CA THR A 42 6.02 -6.69 1.46
C THR A 42 6.97 -7.59 0.68
N LYS A 43 6.62 -7.93 -0.55
CA LYS A 43 7.54 -8.61 -1.47
C LYS A 43 8.19 -7.57 -2.38
N LYS A 44 9.48 -7.77 -2.67
CA LYS A 44 10.15 -7.04 -3.74
C LYS A 44 9.51 -7.47 -5.05
N LEU A 45 9.03 -6.53 -5.86
CA LEU A 45 8.57 -6.84 -7.20
C LEU A 45 9.79 -7.21 -8.04
N LYS A 46 9.91 -8.49 -8.42
CA LYS A 46 10.98 -8.94 -9.32
C LYS A 46 10.69 -8.39 -10.72
N GLY A 47 11.67 -7.70 -11.32
CA GLY A 47 11.57 -7.13 -12.67
C GLY A 47 11.66 -5.60 -12.77
N LYS A 48 11.56 -4.87 -11.65
CA LYS A 48 11.87 -3.42 -11.60
C LYS A 48 12.66 -3.10 -10.34
N ILE A 49 13.87 -2.56 -10.51
CA ILE A 49 14.74 -2.16 -9.40
C ILE A 49 14.03 -1.06 -8.59
N GLY A 50 13.84 -1.30 -7.28
CA GLY A 50 13.38 -0.26 -6.35
C GLY A 50 11.88 -0.22 -6.00
N ILE A 51 11.03 -1.11 -6.55
CA ILE A 51 9.58 -1.12 -6.26
C ILE A 51 9.21 -2.30 -5.34
N LYS A 52 8.47 -2.04 -4.26
CA LYS A 52 7.88 -3.09 -3.40
C LYS A 52 6.35 -3.06 -3.51
N ALA A 53 5.75 -4.25 -3.57
CA ALA A 53 4.30 -4.41 -3.51
C ALA A 53 3.88 -4.93 -2.12
N VAL A 54 2.70 -4.49 -1.68
CA VAL A 54 1.99 -5.02 -0.50
C VAL A 54 0.97 -6.02 -1.02
N GLU A 55 1.05 -7.27 -0.58
CA GLU A 55 0.11 -8.34 -0.95
C GLU A 55 -0.96 -8.41 0.14
N GLN A 56 -2.22 -8.06 -0.17
CA GLN A 56 -3.36 -8.19 0.75
C GLN A 56 -4.06 -9.52 0.47
N LEU A 57 -4.08 -10.41 1.47
CA LEU A 57 -4.91 -11.62 1.53
C LEU A 57 -6.37 -11.28 1.82
#